data_AF-A0A1D9Q0E9-F1
#
_entry.id   AF-A0A1D9Q0E9-F1
#
_cell.length_a   1.000
_cell.length_b   1.000
_cell.length_c   1.000
_cell.angle_alpha   90.00
_cell.angle_beta   90.00
_cell.angle_gamma   90.00
#
_symmetry.space_group_name_H-M   'P 1'
#
loop_
_entity.id
_entity.type
_entity.pdbx_description
1 polymer ?
#
loop_
_entity_poly.entity_id
_entity_poly.type
_entity_poly.pdbx_seq_one_letter_code
_entity_poly.pdbx_strand_id
1 'polypeptide(L)'
;MSHMKWPPQIKDIQVFGEVKDISGRRYPRDIGRPVYIGGNTYYLFGDTFCHNSSNHFVGVANNTIAYVPDPENDPLTCKYMHDHAHQPSFVPHTPSEDEYEKDPANKENINRVVNWAFGGIIEEFPGSRDGWVFYEKMLTHGSTAGKRFGNGVARVQVQPDNSLKVDRLMGDNILFGENEPQFGITTHVVGDDGYIYLLGAKDAPSPTLDLKNHWARIRSGSDFTLRENYEFLIHTLDGKSKVWDRSYSLHQLVNVIPVQAQGAIIKIPKLAPEGRPYLWFGNNKFPANKIYIACAPQLEGPWEEWEGPEIPRFGGGGLRYTLYPHEKNCQPAMGEMRISWSDDKQMGGMVIQAMLQFAMEGEDENIGQNIGTVRKSSGSWKDKAKGFLNSLS
;
A
#
# COMPACT_ATOMS: atom_id res chain seq x y z
N MET A 1 -0.80 29.26 3.61
CA MET A 1 -0.55 28.37 2.46
C MET A 1 -1.90 27.89 1.98
N SER A 2 -2.08 27.64 0.70
CA SER A 2 -3.35 27.14 0.18
C SER A 2 -3.53 25.67 0.55
N HIS A 3 -4.74 25.28 0.96
CA HIS A 3 -5.12 23.90 1.32
C HIS A 3 -5.97 23.29 0.19
N MET A 4 -6.05 21.96 0.09
CA MET A 4 -6.98 21.32 -0.83
C MET A 4 -8.43 21.69 -0.47
N LYS A 5 -9.22 22.09 -1.47
CA LYS A 5 -10.67 22.32 -1.30
C LYS A 5 -11.37 21.04 -0.85
N TRP A 6 -12.42 21.15 -0.03
CA TRP A 6 -13.21 19.99 0.39
C TRP A 6 -14.72 20.20 0.14
N PRO A 7 -15.45 19.22 -0.45
CA PRO A 7 -14.97 17.94 -0.98
C PRO A 7 -13.87 18.10 -2.05
N PRO A 8 -12.96 17.13 -2.20
CA PRO A 8 -11.81 17.26 -3.08
C PRO A 8 -12.26 17.35 -4.53
N GLN A 9 -11.61 18.24 -5.29
CA GLN A 9 -11.85 18.41 -6.72
C GLN A 9 -10.58 17.99 -7.46
N ILE A 10 -10.61 16.82 -8.11
CA ILE A 10 -9.50 16.35 -8.95
C ILE A 10 -9.62 17.02 -10.32
N LYS A 11 -8.67 17.88 -10.65
CA LYS A 11 -8.61 18.62 -11.92
C LYS A 11 -8.08 17.76 -13.06
N ASP A 12 -7.04 16.96 -12.76
CA ASP A 12 -6.38 16.09 -13.72
C ASP A 12 -5.87 14.81 -13.06
N ILE A 13 -5.80 13.75 -13.86
CA ILE A 13 -5.18 12.47 -13.50
C ILE A 13 -4.17 12.11 -14.59
N GLN A 14 -2.91 12.45 -14.35
CA GLN A 14 -1.83 12.19 -15.30
C GLN A 14 -1.24 10.80 -15.07
N VAL A 15 -1.58 9.84 -15.93
CA VAL A 15 -1.04 8.48 -15.85
C VAL A 15 0.37 8.41 -16.44
N PHE A 16 1.33 7.92 -15.66
CA PHE A 16 2.73 7.82 -16.07
C PHE A 16 3.06 6.48 -16.74
N GLY A 17 2.52 5.38 -16.20
CA GLY A 17 2.71 4.04 -16.74
C GLY A 17 2.94 2.98 -15.67
N GLU A 18 3.41 1.82 -16.12
CA GLU A 18 3.65 0.64 -15.30
C GLU A 18 5.01 0.69 -14.60
N VAL A 19 5.05 0.29 -13.33
CA VAL A 19 6.30 0.05 -12.59
C VAL A 19 6.98 -1.20 -13.14
N LYS A 20 8.27 -1.12 -13.47
CA LYS A 20 9.03 -2.21 -14.12
C LYS A 20 10.35 -2.48 -13.42
N ASP A 21 10.78 -3.73 -13.47
CA ASP A 21 12.12 -4.11 -13.01
C ASP A 21 13.16 -3.79 -14.09
N ILE A 22 14.31 -3.28 -13.65
CA ILE A 22 15.42 -2.87 -14.52
C ILE A 22 16.00 -4.01 -15.34
N SER A 23 15.84 -5.27 -14.92
CA SER A 23 16.31 -6.43 -15.69
C SER A 23 15.51 -6.65 -16.97
N GLY A 24 14.37 -5.98 -17.15
CA GLY A 24 13.47 -6.16 -18.30
C GLY A 24 12.72 -7.49 -18.32
N ARG A 25 12.83 -8.32 -17.27
CA ARG A 25 12.05 -9.56 -17.15
C ARG A 25 10.59 -9.23 -16.87
N ARG A 26 9.70 -10.15 -17.26
CA ARG A 26 8.28 -10.01 -17.02
C ARG A 26 7.93 -10.40 -15.59
N TYR A 27 7.56 -9.40 -14.79
CA TYR A 27 7.07 -9.56 -13.41
C TYR A 27 5.69 -8.89 -13.25
N PRO A 28 4.59 -9.55 -13.66
CA PRO A 28 3.25 -9.14 -13.26
C PRO A 28 3.13 -9.16 -11.74
N ARG A 29 2.60 -8.07 -11.18
CA ARG A 29 2.61 -7.75 -9.75
C ARG A 29 1.37 -6.96 -9.38
N ASP A 30 0.87 -7.24 -8.19
CA ASP A 30 -0.16 -6.43 -7.56
C ASP A 30 0.39 -5.64 -6.38
N ILE A 31 -0.47 -4.78 -5.83
CA ILE A 31 -0.26 -3.85 -4.73
C ILE A 31 0.59 -2.64 -5.10
N GLY A 32 1.91 -2.83 -5.21
CA GLY A 32 2.83 -1.76 -5.54
C GLY A 32 2.78 -0.57 -4.57
N ARG A 33 2.75 -0.86 -3.27
CA ARG A 33 2.79 0.16 -2.21
C ARG A 33 4.21 0.74 -2.12
N PRO A 34 4.39 2.06 -2.18
CA PRO A 34 5.69 2.67 -1.86
C PRO A 34 5.96 2.51 -0.36
N VAL A 35 7.18 2.10 -0.01
CA VAL A 35 7.64 1.98 1.37
C VAL A 35 9.01 2.63 1.51
N TYR A 36 9.31 3.12 2.71
CA TYR A 36 10.52 3.89 2.96
C TYR A 36 11.20 3.39 4.22
N ILE A 37 12.51 3.15 4.14
CA ILE A 37 13.34 2.75 5.28
C ILE A 37 14.79 3.15 5.04
N GLY A 38 15.44 3.72 6.04
CA GLY A 38 16.88 4.05 5.99
C GLY A 38 17.22 5.11 4.94
N GLY A 39 16.28 5.99 4.62
CA GLY A 39 16.42 6.97 3.54
C GLY A 39 16.23 6.42 2.12
N ASN A 40 15.97 5.11 1.97
CA ASN A 40 15.72 4.48 0.69
C ASN A 40 14.22 4.36 0.39
N THR A 41 13.88 4.19 -0.89
CA THR A 41 12.53 3.94 -1.38
C THR A 41 12.46 2.56 -2.01
N TYR A 42 11.38 1.84 -1.73
CA TYR A 42 11.08 0.52 -2.30
C TYR A 42 9.63 0.43 -2.73
N TYR A 43 9.31 -0.51 -3.61
CA TYR A 43 7.95 -1.00 -3.80
C TYR A 43 7.77 -2.35 -3.14
N LEU A 44 6.72 -2.44 -2.33
CA LEU A 44 6.23 -3.68 -1.75
C LEU A 44 5.07 -4.20 -2.61
N PHE A 45 5.20 -5.44 -3.07
CA PHE A 45 4.25 -6.12 -3.94
C PHE A 45 3.66 -7.34 -3.24
N GLY A 46 2.47 -7.76 -3.68
CA GLY A 46 1.86 -9.02 -3.28
C GLY A 46 2.34 -10.15 -4.19
N ASP A 47 1.38 -10.86 -4.77
CA ASP A 47 1.67 -11.98 -5.66
C ASP A 47 2.47 -11.49 -6.88
N THR A 48 3.67 -12.04 -7.04
CA THR A 48 4.63 -11.69 -8.10
C THR A 48 4.87 -12.90 -8.98
N PHE A 49 4.43 -12.82 -10.24
CA PHE A 49 4.51 -13.93 -11.19
C PHE A 49 5.85 -13.87 -11.93
N CYS A 50 6.76 -14.76 -11.54
CA CYS A 50 8.14 -14.70 -12.00
C CYS A 50 8.30 -15.38 -13.36
N HIS A 51 8.95 -14.70 -14.31
CA HIS A 51 9.32 -15.25 -15.60
C HIS A 51 10.82 -15.12 -15.83
N ASN A 52 11.42 -16.10 -16.52
CA ASN A 52 12.81 -16.02 -16.95
C ASN A 52 13.00 -15.13 -18.20
N SER A 53 14.24 -14.99 -18.67
CA SER A 53 14.58 -14.17 -19.84
C SER A 53 13.95 -14.65 -21.16
N SER A 54 13.51 -15.91 -21.22
CA SER A 54 12.77 -16.47 -22.36
C SER A 54 11.25 -16.33 -22.20
N ASN A 55 10.79 -15.56 -21.21
CA ASN A 55 9.38 -15.40 -20.83
C ASN A 55 8.68 -16.70 -20.40
N HIS A 56 9.42 -17.74 -19.99
CA HIS A 56 8.81 -18.90 -19.36
C HIS A 56 8.51 -18.60 -17.88
N PHE A 57 7.32 -18.96 -17.43
CA PHE A 57 6.91 -18.86 -16.04
C PHE A 57 7.75 -19.80 -15.16
N VAL A 58 8.28 -19.29 -14.04
CA VAL A 58 9.15 -20.03 -13.13
C VAL A 58 8.63 -20.12 -11.69
N GLY A 59 7.46 -19.54 -11.40
CA GLY A 59 6.80 -19.62 -10.09
C GLY A 59 6.16 -18.31 -9.65
N VAL A 60 5.47 -18.36 -8.50
CA VAL A 60 4.88 -17.18 -7.85
C VAL A 60 5.57 -16.97 -6.50
N ALA A 61 5.96 -15.73 -6.23
CA ALA A 61 6.33 -15.29 -4.88
C ALA A 61 5.15 -14.52 -4.28
N ASN A 62 4.72 -14.87 -3.07
CA ASN A 62 3.46 -14.37 -2.50
C ASN A 62 3.56 -12.94 -1.97
N ASN A 63 4.77 -12.43 -1.78
CA ASN A 63 5.04 -11.03 -1.46
C ASN A 63 6.49 -10.73 -1.86
N THR A 64 6.78 -9.61 -2.51
CA THR A 64 8.15 -9.25 -2.90
C THR A 64 8.42 -7.78 -2.65
N ILE A 65 9.70 -7.41 -2.62
CA ILE A 65 10.13 -6.02 -2.49
C ILE A 65 11.21 -5.70 -3.51
N ALA A 66 11.13 -4.52 -4.13
CA ALA A 66 12.12 -4.04 -5.08
C ALA A 66 12.58 -2.63 -4.71
N TYR A 67 13.88 -2.37 -4.79
CA TYR A 67 14.50 -1.08 -4.54
C TYR A 67 14.21 -0.11 -5.70
N VAL A 68 14.00 1.18 -5.40
CA VAL A 68 13.84 2.25 -6.40
C VAL A 68 15.13 3.08 -6.43
N PRO A 69 15.99 2.92 -7.46
CA PRO A 69 17.30 3.58 -7.47
C PRO A 69 17.23 5.11 -7.58
N ASP A 70 16.25 5.63 -8.32
CA ASP A 70 16.06 7.06 -8.54
C ASP A 70 14.57 7.42 -8.35
N PRO A 71 14.10 7.49 -7.10
CA PRO A 71 12.68 7.73 -6.82
C PRO A 71 12.21 9.13 -7.22
N GLU A 72 13.11 10.07 -7.47
CA GLU A 72 12.75 11.44 -7.85
C GLU A 72 12.58 11.57 -9.37
N ASN A 73 13.51 11.05 -10.16
CA ASN A 73 13.52 11.24 -11.61
C ASN A 73 12.98 10.03 -12.39
N ASP A 74 13.12 8.81 -11.86
CA ASP A 74 12.62 7.57 -12.50
C ASP A 74 11.89 6.64 -11.50
N PRO A 75 10.77 7.08 -10.91
CA PRO A 75 10.02 6.31 -9.91
C PRO A 75 9.29 5.08 -10.48
N LEU A 76 9.28 4.89 -11.81
CA LEU A 76 8.68 3.72 -12.46
C LEU A 76 9.67 2.55 -12.56
N THR A 77 10.97 2.81 -12.42
CA THR A 77 11.99 1.76 -12.47
C THR A 77 12.34 1.29 -11.06
N CYS A 78 12.25 -0.02 -10.85
CA CYS A 78 12.69 -0.68 -9.63
C CYS A 78 13.71 -1.78 -9.94
N LYS A 79 14.34 -2.31 -8.90
CA LYS A 79 15.36 -3.35 -9.00
C LYS A 79 15.15 -4.38 -7.90
N TYR A 80 14.91 -5.62 -8.29
CA TYR A 80 15.13 -6.75 -7.39
C TYR A 80 16.61 -6.95 -7.13
N MET A 81 16.95 -7.23 -5.87
CA MET A 81 18.34 -7.40 -5.44
C MET A 81 18.87 -8.82 -5.70
N HIS A 82 18.01 -9.74 -6.15
CA HIS A 82 18.38 -11.10 -6.54
C HIS A 82 18.39 -11.26 -8.06
N ASP A 83 19.47 -11.83 -8.60
CA ASP A 83 19.64 -12.00 -10.04
C ASP A 83 18.81 -13.15 -10.63
N HIS A 84 18.27 -14.03 -9.78
CA HIS A 84 17.45 -15.17 -10.20
C HIS A 84 16.12 -14.73 -10.84
N ALA A 85 15.60 -15.54 -11.76
CA ALA A 85 14.31 -15.26 -12.37
C ALA A 85 13.18 -15.34 -11.35
N HIS A 86 13.20 -16.35 -10.48
CA HIS A 86 12.28 -16.48 -9.36
C HIS A 86 12.75 -15.62 -8.19
N GLN A 87 11.93 -14.65 -7.78
CA GLN A 87 12.22 -13.78 -6.66
C GLN A 87 11.82 -14.46 -5.34
N PRO A 88 12.58 -14.33 -4.26
CA PRO A 88 12.17 -14.85 -2.96
C PRO A 88 11.05 -14.00 -2.35
N SER A 89 10.30 -14.60 -1.43
CA SER A 89 9.31 -13.87 -0.62
C SER A 89 10.03 -12.84 0.27
N PHE A 90 9.53 -11.60 0.32
CA PHE A 90 10.12 -10.55 1.16
C PHE A 90 10.00 -10.89 2.65
N VAL A 91 8.80 -11.23 3.12
CA VAL A 91 8.56 -11.92 4.39
C VAL A 91 8.75 -13.41 4.13
N PRO A 92 9.84 -14.00 4.64
CA PRO A 92 10.18 -15.38 4.32
C PRO A 92 9.23 -16.35 5.00
N HIS A 93 9.16 -17.55 4.44
CA HIS A 93 8.52 -18.69 5.09
C HIS A 93 9.35 -19.17 6.29
N THR A 94 8.66 -19.73 7.28
CA THR A 94 9.31 -20.54 8.32
C THR A 94 9.61 -21.94 7.78
N PRO A 95 10.47 -22.74 8.45
CA PRO A 95 10.74 -24.12 8.02
C PRO A 95 9.48 -24.99 7.86
N SER A 96 8.49 -24.83 8.75
CA SER A 96 7.24 -25.61 8.68
C SER A 96 6.34 -25.20 7.52
N GLU A 97 6.32 -23.91 7.15
CA GLU A 97 5.62 -23.40 5.99
C GLU A 97 6.30 -23.87 4.69
N ASP A 98 7.63 -23.86 4.67
CA ASP A 98 8.45 -24.41 3.60
C ASP A 98 8.18 -25.90 3.37
N GLU A 99 8.10 -26.68 4.46
CA GLU A 99 7.74 -28.10 4.42
C GLU A 99 6.33 -28.31 3.86
N TYR A 100 5.37 -27.49 4.31
CA TYR A 100 4.00 -27.53 3.81
C TYR A 100 3.93 -27.28 2.30
N GLU A 101 4.58 -26.24 1.78
CA GLU A 101 4.58 -25.94 0.34
C GLU A 101 5.40 -26.95 -0.47
N LYS A 102 6.37 -27.64 0.14
CA LYS A 102 7.19 -28.64 -0.54
C LYS A 102 6.48 -30.00 -0.66
N ASP A 103 5.49 -30.27 0.18
CA ASP A 103 4.68 -31.49 0.17
C ASP A 103 4.06 -31.75 -1.22
N PRO A 104 4.23 -32.96 -1.80
CA PRO A 104 3.71 -33.28 -3.13
C PRO A 104 2.20 -33.07 -3.29
N ALA A 105 1.40 -33.40 -2.28
CA ALA A 105 -0.05 -33.25 -2.32
C ALA A 105 -0.47 -31.77 -2.31
N ASN A 106 0.27 -30.94 -1.58
CA ASN A 106 0.04 -29.48 -1.59
C ASN A 106 0.46 -28.86 -2.92
N LYS A 107 1.58 -29.29 -3.51
CA LYS A 107 2.01 -28.84 -4.83
C LYS A 107 1.01 -29.18 -5.94
N GLU A 108 0.50 -30.42 -5.93
CA GLU A 108 -0.51 -30.86 -6.91
C GLU A 108 -1.77 -29.99 -6.88
N ASN A 109 -2.18 -29.58 -5.67
CA ASN A 109 -3.36 -28.74 -5.46
C ASN A 109 -3.06 -27.23 -5.47
N ILE A 110 -1.82 -26.82 -5.73
CA ILE A 110 -1.37 -25.41 -5.70
C ILE A 110 -1.73 -24.75 -4.35
N ASN A 111 -1.53 -25.50 -3.26
CA ASN A 111 -1.69 -25.00 -1.91
C ASN A 111 -0.45 -24.19 -1.54
N ARG A 112 -0.64 -22.97 -1.07
CA ARG A 112 0.44 -22.05 -0.69
C ARG A 112 0.19 -21.47 0.69
N VAL A 113 1.26 -21.13 1.38
CA VAL A 113 1.24 -20.23 2.54
C VAL A 113 1.57 -18.83 2.05
N VAL A 114 0.63 -17.90 2.17
CA VAL A 114 0.86 -16.49 1.83
C VAL A 114 1.16 -15.69 3.10
N ASN A 115 2.15 -14.80 3.01
CA ASN A 115 2.57 -13.87 4.05
C ASN A 115 2.48 -12.44 3.49
N TRP A 116 1.26 -11.92 3.36
CA TRP A 116 1.01 -10.66 2.68
C TRP A 116 1.28 -9.44 3.57
N ALA A 117 2.08 -8.49 3.09
CA ALA A 117 2.51 -7.32 3.87
C ALA A 117 1.97 -6.01 3.27
N PHE A 118 0.69 -5.71 3.47
CA PHE A 118 0.06 -4.56 2.80
C PHE A 118 0.34 -3.22 3.49
N GLY A 119 0.77 -3.26 4.76
CA GLY A 119 0.79 -2.11 5.68
C GLY A 119 1.99 -1.19 5.57
N GLY A 120 2.99 -1.59 4.78
CA GLY A 120 4.28 -0.90 4.65
C GLY A 120 5.27 -1.24 5.76
N ILE A 121 6.41 -0.56 5.76
CA ILE A 121 7.50 -0.74 6.73
C ILE A 121 7.52 0.44 7.69
N ILE A 122 7.62 0.14 8.97
CA ILE A 122 7.71 1.09 10.07
C ILE A 122 9.18 1.23 10.46
N GLU A 123 9.79 2.39 10.25
CA GLU A 123 11.14 2.66 10.76
C GLU A 123 11.12 2.70 12.30
N GLU A 124 12.16 2.17 12.96
CA GLU A 124 12.26 2.22 14.43
C GLU A 124 12.29 3.66 14.97
N PHE A 125 12.93 4.54 14.21
CA PHE A 125 12.89 5.99 14.30
C PHE A 125 13.14 6.56 12.90
N PRO A 126 12.76 7.82 12.61
CA PRO A 126 12.91 8.40 11.27
C PRO A 126 14.32 8.27 10.71
N GLY A 127 14.44 7.67 9.52
CA GLY A 127 15.72 7.43 8.85
C GLY A 127 16.51 6.21 9.37
N SER A 128 15.97 5.44 10.32
CA SER A 128 16.59 4.20 10.78
C SER A 128 16.72 3.18 9.66
N ARG A 129 17.82 2.44 9.66
CA ARG A 129 18.03 1.28 8.77
C ARG A 129 17.38 0.01 9.31
N ASP A 130 16.74 0.09 10.46
CA ASP A 130 16.00 -1.00 11.08
C ASP A 130 14.53 -0.61 11.26
N GLY A 131 13.64 -1.58 11.10
CA GLY A 131 12.20 -1.36 11.16
C GLY A 131 11.41 -2.63 11.34
N TRP A 132 10.09 -2.51 11.23
CA TRP A 132 9.14 -3.59 11.41
C TRP A 132 8.13 -3.63 10.26
N VAL A 133 7.70 -4.82 9.89
CA VAL A 133 6.62 -5.04 8.91
C VAL A 133 5.61 -6.01 9.49
N PHE A 134 4.32 -5.66 9.36
CA PHE A 134 3.22 -6.57 9.66
C PHE A 134 2.89 -7.39 8.41
N TYR A 135 2.60 -8.68 8.62
CA TYR A 135 2.18 -9.58 7.56
C TYR A 135 0.98 -10.42 7.97
N GLU A 136 0.07 -10.65 7.03
CA GLU A 136 -1.06 -11.55 7.19
C GLU A 136 -0.67 -12.95 6.72
N LYS A 137 -0.88 -13.96 7.57
CA LYS A 137 -0.65 -15.36 7.25
C LYS A 137 -1.95 -16.05 6.88
N MET A 138 -1.98 -16.71 5.71
CA MET A 138 -3.13 -17.45 5.21
C MET A 138 -2.68 -18.65 4.36
N LEU A 139 -3.51 -19.70 4.30
CA LEU A 139 -3.42 -20.73 3.26
C LEU A 139 -4.25 -20.32 2.07
N THR A 140 -3.73 -20.47 0.86
CA THR A 140 -4.51 -20.34 -0.37
C THR A 140 -4.57 -21.67 -1.11
N HIS A 141 -5.69 -21.94 -1.77
CA HIS A 141 -5.88 -23.07 -2.67
C HIS A 141 -6.00 -22.54 -4.09
N GLY A 142 -4.89 -22.52 -4.84
CA GLY A 142 -4.81 -21.78 -6.10
C GLY A 142 -5.05 -20.28 -5.90
N SER A 143 -6.11 -19.74 -6.52
CA SER A 143 -6.52 -18.33 -6.39
C SER A 143 -7.58 -18.10 -5.31
N THR A 144 -7.97 -19.14 -4.55
CA THR A 144 -9.00 -19.03 -3.51
C THR A 144 -8.37 -18.87 -2.14
N ALA A 145 -8.86 -17.91 -1.36
CA ALA A 145 -8.52 -17.77 0.05
C ALA A 145 -8.98 -19.01 0.82
N GLY A 146 -8.05 -19.64 1.54
CA GLY A 146 -8.29 -20.77 2.42
C GLY A 146 -8.29 -20.32 3.88
N LYS A 147 -7.65 -21.11 4.76
CA LYS A 147 -7.60 -20.83 6.19
C LYS A 147 -6.74 -19.59 6.49
N ARG A 148 -7.31 -18.62 7.20
CA ARG A 148 -6.57 -17.48 7.76
C ARG A 148 -6.01 -17.84 9.13
N PHE A 149 -4.81 -17.37 9.47
CA PHE A 149 -4.21 -17.58 10.80
C PHE A 149 -4.16 -16.30 11.64
N GLY A 150 -4.09 -15.15 10.99
CA GLY A 150 -3.98 -13.84 11.63
C GLY A 150 -2.77 -13.06 11.12
N ASN A 151 -2.25 -12.13 11.92
CA ASN A 151 -1.16 -11.24 11.53
C ASN A 151 0.07 -11.42 12.42
N GLY A 152 1.23 -11.65 11.80
CA GLY A 152 2.53 -11.65 12.47
C GLY A 152 3.26 -10.33 12.23
N VAL A 153 4.44 -10.23 12.84
CA VAL A 153 5.37 -9.12 12.63
C VAL A 153 6.76 -9.67 12.37
N ALA A 154 7.50 -9.01 11.47
CA ALA A 154 8.88 -9.34 11.15
C ALA A 154 9.77 -8.11 11.29
N ARG A 155 11.02 -8.34 11.68
CA ARG A 155 12.06 -7.31 11.76
C ARG A 155 12.66 -7.12 10.38
N VAL A 156 12.83 -5.87 9.95
CA VAL A 156 13.43 -5.52 8.66
C VAL A 156 14.72 -4.74 8.90
N GLN A 157 15.77 -5.05 8.16
CA GLN A 157 17.04 -4.34 8.22
C GLN A 157 17.61 -4.07 6.83
N VAL A 158 17.97 -2.82 6.55
CA VAL A 158 18.63 -2.39 5.32
C VAL A 158 20.10 -2.79 5.33
N GLN A 159 20.47 -3.69 4.43
CA GLN A 159 21.84 -4.16 4.22
C GLN A 159 22.68 -3.13 3.44
N PRO A 160 24.02 -3.21 3.47
CA PRO A 160 24.90 -2.23 2.83
C PRO A 160 24.67 -2.04 1.32
N ASP A 161 24.18 -3.06 0.62
CA ASP A 161 23.84 -3.02 -0.80
C ASP A 161 22.42 -2.51 -1.10
N ASN A 162 21.71 -2.04 -0.07
CA ASN A 162 20.29 -1.66 -0.06
C ASN A 162 19.30 -2.82 -0.20
N SER A 163 19.74 -4.09 -0.18
CA SER A 163 18.83 -5.21 0.04
C SER A 163 18.23 -5.16 1.44
N LEU A 164 17.09 -5.81 1.63
CA LEU A 164 16.41 -5.88 2.92
C LEU A 164 16.53 -7.30 3.47
N LYS A 165 17.08 -7.43 4.67
CA LYS A 165 17.02 -8.66 5.45
C LYS A 165 15.73 -8.63 6.29
N VAL A 166 14.99 -9.73 6.31
CA VAL A 166 13.75 -9.85 7.07
C VAL A 166 13.80 -11.09 7.96
N ASP A 167 13.62 -10.88 9.27
CA ASP A 167 13.67 -11.94 10.28
C ASP A 167 12.31 -12.07 10.99
N ARG A 168 11.70 -13.25 10.90
CA ARG A 168 10.47 -13.60 11.63
C ARG A 168 10.79 -14.10 13.03
N LEU A 169 10.99 -13.16 13.95
CA LEU A 169 11.42 -13.45 15.33
C LEU A 169 10.46 -14.36 16.11
N MET A 170 9.17 -14.33 15.77
CA MET A 170 8.14 -15.16 16.41
C MET A 170 7.97 -16.56 15.78
N GLY A 171 8.71 -16.86 14.70
CA GLY A 171 8.57 -18.10 13.94
C GLY A 171 7.14 -18.28 13.38
N ASP A 172 6.49 -19.39 13.75
CA ASP A 172 5.13 -19.73 13.35
C ASP A 172 4.05 -19.02 14.17
N ASN A 173 4.42 -18.44 15.31
CA ASN A 173 3.48 -17.73 16.15
C ASN A 173 3.01 -16.44 15.46
N ILE A 174 1.75 -16.11 15.71
CA ILE A 174 1.06 -14.96 15.15
C ILE A 174 0.74 -14.01 16.30
N LEU A 175 0.93 -12.70 16.09
CA LEU A 175 0.75 -11.68 17.11
C LEU A 175 -0.73 -11.39 17.38
N PHE A 176 -1.53 -11.27 16.31
CA PHE A 176 -2.98 -11.09 16.37
C PHE A 176 -3.67 -12.24 15.66
N GLY A 177 -4.51 -12.99 16.37
CA GLY A 177 -5.12 -14.21 15.86
C GLY A 177 -6.16 -13.99 14.76
N GLU A 178 -6.65 -15.09 14.17
CA GLU A 178 -7.64 -15.12 13.09
C GLU A 178 -8.91 -14.30 13.37
N ASN A 179 -9.35 -14.27 14.63
CA ASN A 179 -10.57 -13.58 15.06
C ASN A 179 -10.35 -12.11 15.43
N GLU A 180 -9.11 -11.63 15.43
CA GLU A 180 -8.77 -10.24 15.71
C GLU A 180 -8.73 -9.39 14.42
N PRO A 181 -8.89 -8.06 14.51
CA PRO A 181 -8.66 -7.17 13.38
C PRO A 181 -7.23 -7.27 12.82
N GLN A 182 -7.08 -6.88 11.55
CA GLN A 182 -5.83 -6.96 10.80
C GLN A 182 -4.85 -5.83 11.17
N PHE A 183 -4.59 -5.59 12.45
CA PHE A 183 -3.86 -4.40 12.90
C PHE A 183 -2.49 -4.28 12.22
N GLY A 184 -2.26 -3.14 11.58
CA GLY A 184 -1.01 -2.81 10.89
C GLY A 184 -0.93 -3.35 9.46
N ILE A 185 -1.88 -4.17 9.01
CA ILE A 185 -1.93 -4.68 7.63
C ILE A 185 -2.47 -3.64 6.67
N THR A 186 -3.47 -2.85 7.04
CA THR A 186 -4.02 -1.84 6.13
C THR A 186 -3.05 -0.66 6.00
N THR A 187 -2.67 -0.04 7.11
CA THR A 187 -1.69 1.04 7.13
C THR A 187 -1.17 1.25 8.55
N HIS A 188 -0.05 1.96 8.64
CA HIS A 188 0.43 2.55 9.88
C HIS A 188 0.55 4.07 9.73
N VAL A 189 0.56 4.77 10.86
CA VAL A 189 0.87 6.21 10.94
C VAL A 189 1.75 6.45 12.17
N VAL A 190 2.90 7.10 11.97
CA VAL A 190 3.76 7.55 13.07
C VAL A 190 3.19 8.86 13.62
N GLY A 191 2.78 8.84 14.88
CA GLY A 191 2.23 10.00 15.58
C GLY A 191 3.32 10.89 16.18
N ASP A 192 3.01 12.17 16.33
CA ASP A 192 3.91 13.15 16.97
C ASP A 192 4.01 12.92 18.50
N ASP A 193 3.10 12.10 19.06
CA ASP A 193 3.02 11.74 20.48
C ASP A 193 3.90 10.54 20.85
N GLY A 194 4.72 10.05 19.90
CA GLY A 194 5.61 8.92 20.07
C GLY A 194 4.93 7.55 19.94
N TYR A 195 3.65 7.49 19.57
CA TYR A 195 2.96 6.25 19.23
C TYR A 195 2.97 5.99 17.72
N ILE A 196 2.92 4.71 17.38
CA ILE A 196 2.73 4.21 16.01
C ILE A 196 1.33 3.60 15.99
N TYR A 197 0.46 4.18 15.18
CA TYR A 197 -0.93 3.80 15.03
C TYR A 197 -1.06 2.78 13.91
N LEU A 198 -1.81 1.72 14.14
CA LEU A 198 -1.91 0.54 13.30
C LEU A 198 -3.38 0.30 12.94
N LEU A 199 -3.76 0.60 11.69
CA LEU A 199 -5.12 0.39 11.23
C LEU A 199 -5.26 -1.06 10.81
N GLY A 200 -6.32 -1.71 11.27
CA GLY A 200 -6.65 -3.06 10.90
C GLY A 200 -8.12 -3.23 10.62
N ALA A 201 -8.41 -3.88 9.50
CA ALA A 201 -9.77 -4.20 9.12
C ALA A 201 -10.25 -5.47 9.84
N LYS A 202 -11.56 -5.62 10.03
CA LYS A 202 -12.18 -6.88 10.40
C LYS A 202 -13.47 -7.02 9.61
N ASP A 203 -13.53 -8.09 8.81
CA ASP A 203 -14.78 -8.49 8.19
C ASP A 203 -15.79 -8.90 9.26
N ALA A 204 -16.98 -8.32 9.20
CA ALA A 204 -18.13 -8.90 9.87
C ALA A 204 -18.44 -10.28 9.26
N PRO A 205 -18.99 -11.22 10.06
CA PRO A 205 -19.35 -12.54 9.55
C PRO A 205 -20.26 -12.45 8.31
N SER A 206 -19.98 -13.29 7.31
CA SER A 206 -20.85 -13.46 6.15
C SER A 206 -22.30 -13.72 6.61
N PRO A 207 -23.32 -13.13 5.95
CA PRO A 207 -23.29 -12.43 4.66
C PRO A 207 -23.13 -10.91 4.76
N THR A 208 -22.74 -10.37 5.92
CA THR A 208 -22.69 -8.91 6.09
C THR A 208 -21.52 -8.31 5.30
N LEU A 209 -21.81 -7.30 4.48
CA LEU A 209 -20.81 -6.54 3.71
C LEU A 209 -20.19 -5.42 4.57
N ASP A 210 -20.09 -5.63 5.88
CA ASP A 210 -19.64 -4.63 6.86
C ASP A 210 -18.17 -4.89 7.19
N LEU A 211 -17.27 -4.13 6.55
CA LEU A 211 -15.86 -4.09 6.90
C LEU A 211 -15.65 -2.94 7.89
N LYS A 212 -15.16 -3.28 9.08
CA LYS A 212 -14.86 -2.30 10.13
C LYS A 212 -13.37 -2.09 10.25
N ASN A 213 -12.95 -0.85 10.40
CA ASN A 213 -11.55 -0.47 10.55
C ASN A 213 -11.30 0.04 11.96
N HIS A 214 -10.35 -0.60 12.63
CA HIS A 214 -10.05 -0.38 14.04
C HIS A 214 -8.60 0.07 14.22
N TRP A 215 -8.34 0.83 15.27
CA TRP A 215 -6.99 1.21 15.63
C TRP A 215 -6.43 0.36 16.77
N ALA A 216 -5.20 -0.08 16.59
CA ALA A 216 -4.27 -0.34 17.67
C ALA A 216 -3.16 0.73 17.65
N ARG A 217 -2.40 0.86 18.72
CA ARG A 217 -1.17 1.63 18.76
C ARG A 217 -0.13 0.98 19.65
N ILE A 218 1.13 1.28 19.37
CA ILE A 218 2.30 0.82 20.13
C ILE A 218 3.27 2.00 20.28
N ARG A 219 4.00 2.10 21.40
CA ARG A 219 5.03 3.13 21.54
C ARG A 219 6.20 2.86 20.59
N SER A 220 6.74 3.93 20.01
CA SER A 220 7.97 3.86 19.22
C SER A 220 9.12 3.31 20.07
N GLY A 221 9.94 2.43 19.51
CA GLY A 221 11.03 1.75 20.22
C GLY A 221 10.60 0.59 21.13
N SER A 222 9.31 0.28 21.23
CA SER A 222 8.86 -0.97 21.90
C SER A 222 9.20 -2.22 21.08
N ASP A 223 9.16 -3.38 21.72
CA ASP A 223 9.21 -4.67 21.03
C ASP A 223 7.83 -4.98 20.42
N PHE A 224 7.77 -5.09 19.09
CA PHE A 224 6.53 -5.35 18.35
C PHE A 224 6.08 -6.81 18.47
N THR A 225 6.93 -7.71 18.95
CA THR A 225 6.58 -9.13 19.14
C THR A 225 5.78 -9.38 20.41
N LEU A 226 5.68 -8.39 21.30
CA LEU A 226 5.03 -8.51 22.61
C LEU A 226 3.64 -7.88 22.60
N ARG A 227 2.60 -8.72 22.73
CA ARG A 227 1.19 -8.33 22.64
C ARG A 227 0.76 -7.32 23.70
N GLU A 228 1.41 -7.34 24.86
CA GLU A 228 1.18 -6.44 26.00
C GLU A 228 1.64 -4.99 25.76
N ASN A 229 2.45 -4.75 24.73
CA ASN A 229 2.90 -3.40 24.34
C ASN A 229 1.85 -2.62 23.53
N TYR A 230 0.75 -3.28 23.15
CA TYR A 230 -0.28 -2.69 22.30
C TYR A 230 -1.45 -2.14 23.12
N GLU A 231 -1.97 -1.01 22.67
CA GLU A 231 -3.21 -0.40 23.15
C GLU A 231 -4.23 -0.32 21.99
N PHE A 232 -5.51 -0.39 22.29
CA PHE A 232 -6.60 -0.48 21.33
C PHE A 232 -7.60 0.64 21.59
N LEU A 233 -8.07 1.26 20.52
CA LEU A 233 -9.07 2.31 20.61
C LEU A 233 -10.45 1.68 20.83
N ILE A 234 -10.99 1.85 22.04
CA ILE A 234 -12.28 1.31 22.44
C ILE A 234 -13.25 2.43 22.84
N HIS A 235 -14.54 2.14 22.71
CA HIS A 235 -15.57 2.88 23.41
C HIS A 235 -15.53 2.56 24.91
N THR A 236 -15.66 3.58 25.75
CA THR A 236 -15.94 3.41 27.19
C THR A 236 -17.26 2.67 27.38
N LEU A 237 -17.50 2.12 28.57
CA LEU A 237 -18.72 1.35 28.88
C LEU A 237 -20.03 2.12 28.64
N ASP A 238 -19.98 3.46 28.69
CA ASP A 238 -21.13 4.32 28.36
C ASP A 238 -21.38 4.48 26.85
N GLY A 239 -20.50 3.94 26.00
CA GLY A 239 -20.54 4.02 24.54
C GLY A 239 -20.21 5.40 23.95
N LYS A 240 -19.96 6.42 24.78
CA LYS A 240 -19.88 7.82 24.33
C LYS A 240 -18.44 8.29 24.13
N SER A 241 -17.55 7.90 25.04
CA SER A 241 -16.16 8.34 25.00
C SER A 241 -15.26 7.28 24.35
N LYS A 242 -14.11 7.70 23.86
CA LYS A 242 -13.08 6.82 23.28
C LYS A 242 -11.87 6.83 24.21
N VAL A 243 -11.31 5.65 24.49
CA VAL A 243 -10.10 5.49 25.30
C VAL A 243 -9.18 4.44 24.68
N TRP A 244 -7.89 4.55 25.01
CA TRP A 244 -6.89 3.55 24.66
C TRP A 244 -6.73 2.57 25.82
N ASP A 245 -6.97 1.28 25.57
CA ASP A 245 -6.87 0.22 26.59
C ASP A 245 -6.00 -0.92 26.06
N ARG A 246 -5.31 -1.66 26.95
CA ARG A 246 -4.48 -2.80 26.55
C ARG A 246 -5.29 -4.06 26.23
N SER A 247 -6.56 -4.05 26.60
CA SER A 247 -7.51 -5.13 26.42
C SER A 247 -8.74 -4.63 25.69
N TYR A 248 -9.38 -5.51 24.93
CA TYR A 248 -10.65 -5.19 24.30
C TYR A 248 -11.50 -6.44 24.07
N SER A 249 -12.80 -6.24 23.98
CA SER A 249 -13.71 -7.12 23.26
C SER A 249 -14.07 -6.50 21.91
N LEU A 250 -14.29 -7.32 20.87
CA LEU A 250 -14.52 -6.82 19.50
C LEU A 250 -15.65 -5.78 19.41
N HIS A 251 -16.70 -5.90 20.22
CA HIS A 251 -17.83 -4.97 20.23
C HIS A 251 -17.49 -3.60 20.81
N GLN A 252 -16.39 -3.47 21.55
CA GLN A 252 -15.94 -2.20 22.13
C GLN A 252 -15.07 -1.42 21.15
N LEU A 253 -14.48 -2.07 20.15
CA LEU A 253 -13.58 -1.40 19.22
C LEU A 253 -14.29 -0.30 18.43
N VAL A 254 -13.67 0.87 18.36
CA VAL A 254 -14.18 1.99 17.57
C VAL A 254 -14.00 1.67 16.09
N ASN A 255 -15.07 1.82 15.29
CA ASN A 255 -14.97 1.80 13.83
C ASN A 255 -14.68 3.23 13.33
N VAL A 256 -13.60 3.40 12.59
CA VAL A 256 -13.02 4.73 12.34
C VAL A 256 -13.30 5.22 10.92
N ILE A 257 -13.04 4.37 9.93
CA ILE A 257 -13.30 4.67 8.52
C ILE A 257 -13.99 3.44 7.88
N PRO A 258 -15.32 3.36 7.90
CA PRO A 258 -16.05 2.16 7.49
C PRO A 258 -15.75 1.75 6.04
N VAL A 259 -15.79 0.45 5.75
CA VAL A 259 -15.82 -0.12 4.39
C VAL A 259 -14.53 0.08 3.57
N GLN A 260 -13.55 0.85 4.04
CA GLN A 260 -12.26 1.01 3.36
C GLN A 260 -11.38 -0.23 3.52
N ALA A 261 -10.88 -0.81 2.42
CA ALA A 261 -10.19 -2.11 2.46
C ALA A 261 -8.69 -2.01 2.18
N GLN A 262 -8.32 -1.31 1.12
CA GLN A 262 -6.94 -1.25 0.64
C GLN A 262 -6.57 0.20 0.36
N GLY A 263 -5.47 0.65 0.96
CA GLY A 263 -5.00 2.02 0.84
C GLY A 263 -4.07 2.42 1.97
N ALA A 264 -3.82 3.71 2.11
CA ALA A 264 -3.03 4.22 3.23
C ALA A 264 -3.59 5.53 3.79
N ILE A 265 -3.40 5.69 5.10
CA ILE A 265 -3.53 6.97 5.78
C ILE A 265 -2.16 7.62 5.79
N ILE A 266 -2.11 8.89 5.37
CA ILE A 266 -0.91 9.73 5.40
C ILE A 266 -1.23 11.03 6.13
N LYS A 267 -0.20 11.67 6.69
CA LYS A 267 -0.33 12.98 7.34
C LYS A 267 0.42 14.03 6.52
N ILE A 268 -0.31 14.85 5.77
CA ILE A 268 0.28 15.90 4.91
C ILE A 268 -0.51 17.20 5.10
N PRO A 269 -0.28 17.93 6.20
CA PRO A 269 -1.05 19.15 6.53
C PRO A 269 -1.02 20.23 5.46
N LYS A 270 0.06 20.27 4.65
CA LYS A 270 0.24 21.26 3.58
C LYS A 270 -0.60 20.98 2.34
N LEU A 271 -1.01 19.72 2.13
CA LEU A 271 -1.87 19.34 1.02
C LEU A 271 -3.32 19.20 1.50
N ALA A 272 -3.51 18.64 2.69
CA ALA A 272 -4.82 18.32 3.22
C ALA A 272 -5.69 19.57 3.47
N PRO A 273 -7.02 19.42 3.58
CA PRO A 273 -7.91 20.53 3.90
C PRO A 273 -7.55 21.19 5.22
N GLU A 274 -7.90 22.47 5.37
CA GLU A 274 -7.63 23.21 6.60
C GLU A 274 -8.22 22.48 7.82
N GLY A 275 -7.41 22.38 8.89
CA GLY A 275 -7.79 21.70 10.13
C GLY A 275 -7.88 20.17 10.06
N ARG A 276 -7.64 19.54 8.89
CA ARG A 276 -7.81 18.09 8.68
C ARG A 276 -6.55 17.47 8.05
N PRO A 277 -5.45 17.33 8.82
CA PRO A 277 -4.13 17.00 8.29
C PRO A 277 -3.98 15.54 7.83
N TYR A 278 -4.89 14.65 8.22
CA TYR A 278 -4.85 13.24 7.86
C TYR A 278 -5.67 13.00 6.61
N LEU A 279 -5.10 12.27 5.66
CA LEU A 279 -5.74 11.87 4.42
C LEU A 279 -5.70 10.35 4.26
N TRP A 280 -6.82 9.76 3.88
CA TRP A 280 -6.89 8.40 3.37
C TRP A 280 -6.93 8.46 1.84
N PHE A 281 -6.16 7.58 1.20
CA PHE A 281 -6.27 7.28 -0.22
C PHE A 281 -6.41 5.77 -0.36
N GLY A 282 -7.42 5.30 -1.07
CA GLY A 282 -7.63 3.87 -1.22
C GLY A 282 -8.82 3.48 -2.09
N ASN A 283 -9.22 2.22 -1.90
CA ASN A 283 -10.42 1.60 -2.41
C ASN A 283 -11.27 1.10 -1.24
N ASN A 284 -12.59 1.09 -1.44
CA ASN A 284 -13.49 0.41 -0.52
C ASN A 284 -13.49 -1.12 -0.75
N LYS A 285 -14.13 -1.87 0.15
CA LYS A 285 -14.24 -3.34 0.11
C LYS A 285 -14.98 -3.83 -1.13
N PHE A 286 -15.87 -3.01 -1.66
CA PHE A 286 -16.55 -3.31 -2.90
C PHE A 286 -15.52 -3.12 -4.02
N PRO A 287 -15.38 -4.05 -4.97
CA PRO A 287 -14.43 -3.91 -6.07
C PRO A 287 -14.85 -2.75 -6.97
N ALA A 288 -14.53 -1.53 -6.53
CA ALA A 288 -14.91 -0.28 -7.10
C ALA A 288 -13.66 0.32 -7.73
N ASN A 289 -13.71 0.46 -9.05
CA ASN A 289 -12.70 1.10 -9.87
C ASN A 289 -12.58 2.61 -9.63
N LYS A 290 -12.92 3.10 -8.43
CA LYS A 290 -13.01 4.52 -8.08
C LYS A 290 -11.91 4.89 -7.08
N ILE A 291 -11.55 6.16 -7.11
CA ILE A 291 -10.65 6.75 -6.13
C ILE A 291 -11.48 7.12 -4.89
N TYR A 292 -11.12 6.59 -3.72
CA TYR A 292 -11.70 7.02 -2.45
C TYR A 292 -10.69 7.88 -1.70
N ILE A 293 -11.15 9.05 -1.25
CA ILE A 293 -10.36 9.97 -0.43
C ILE A 293 -11.15 10.26 0.83
N ALA A 294 -10.50 10.23 1.99
CA ALA A 294 -11.11 10.72 3.22
C ALA A 294 -10.16 11.67 3.95
N CYS A 295 -10.70 12.55 4.80
CA CYS A 295 -9.88 13.39 5.65
C CYS A 295 -10.39 13.45 7.09
N ALA A 296 -9.51 13.76 8.03
CA ALA A 296 -9.86 13.89 9.44
C ALA A 296 -8.96 14.88 10.19
N PRO A 297 -9.46 15.53 11.26
CA PRO A 297 -8.66 16.38 12.14
C PRO A 297 -7.67 15.58 13.00
N GLN A 298 -8.01 14.32 13.30
CA GLN A 298 -7.24 13.39 14.12
C GLN A 298 -7.49 11.96 13.67
N LEU A 299 -6.63 11.02 14.05
CA LEU A 299 -6.70 9.62 13.61
C LEU A 299 -7.99 8.92 14.05
N GLU A 300 -8.53 9.29 15.21
CA GLU A 300 -9.79 8.77 15.75
C GLU A 300 -11.04 9.33 15.04
N GLY A 301 -10.87 10.26 14.09
CA GLY A 301 -11.94 10.92 13.35
C GLY A 301 -12.50 12.19 14.04
N PRO A 302 -13.64 12.72 13.58
CA PRO A 302 -14.48 12.15 12.52
C PRO A 302 -13.78 12.13 11.16
N TRP A 303 -13.98 11.05 10.40
CA TRP A 303 -13.52 10.93 9.02
C TRP A 303 -14.64 11.36 8.08
N GLU A 304 -14.32 12.26 7.17
CA GLU A 304 -15.20 12.64 6.07
C GLU A 304 -14.72 11.94 4.82
N GLU A 305 -15.58 11.09 4.24
CA GLU A 305 -15.28 10.29 3.06
C GLU A 305 -15.83 10.95 1.79
N TRP A 306 -15.10 10.80 0.71
CA TRP A 306 -15.52 11.21 -0.62
C TRP A 306 -15.22 10.11 -1.63
N GLU A 307 -16.23 9.81 -2.44
CA GLU A 307 -16.12 8.91 -3.58
C GLU A 307 -15.83 9.74 -4.84
N GLY A 308 -14.70 9.45 -5.47
CA GLY A 308 -14.20 10.16 -6.62
C GLY A 308 -14.53 9.54 -7.97
N PRO A 309 -13.86 10.04 -9.03
CA PRO A 309 -13.99 9.50 -10.37
C PRO A 309 -13.43 8.07 -10.46
N GLU A 310 -13.73 7.41 -11.58
CA GLU A 310 -13.06 6.15 -11.90
C GLU A 310 -11.55 6.35 -12.09
N ILE A 311 -10.77 5.42 -11.55
CA ILE A 311 -9.34 5.26 -11.81
C ILE A 311 -9.15 5.05 -13.32
N PRO A 312 -8.30 5.80 -14.03
CA PRO A 312 -8.10 5.62 -15.47
C PRO A 312 -7.67 4.21 -15.86
N ARG A 313 -8.00 3.81 -17.09
CA ARG A 313 -7.51 2.55 -17.69
C ARG A 313 -6.15 2.78 -18.32
N PHE A 314 -5.20 1.88 -18.10
CA PHE A 314 -3.89 1.92 -18.76
C PHE A 314 -3.68 0.70 -19.67
N GLY A 315 -3.79 -0.52 -19.12
CA GLY A 315 -3.55 -1.75 -19.86
C GLY A 315 -4.79 -2.40 -20.49
N GLY A 316 -6.00 -1.90 -20.21
CA GLY A 316 -7.27 -2.40 -20.75
C GLY A 316 -8.42 -2.35 -19.73
N GLY A 317 -9.28 -3.37 -19.70
CA GLY A 317 -10.34 -3.52 -18.69
C GLY A 317 -9.94 -4.47 -17.56
N GLY A 318 -10.66 -4.44 -16.44
CA GLY A 318 -10.37 -5.23 -15.23
C GLY A 318 -10.80 -4.49 -13.96
N LEU A 319 -10.49 -5.08 -12.81
CA LEU A 319 -10.57 -4.40 -11.52
C LEU A 319 -9.31 -3.56 -11.29
N ARG A 320 -9.50 -2.34 -10.79
CA ARG A 320 -8.46 -1.40 -10.38
C ARG A 320 -8.57 -1.24 -8.87
N TYR A 321 -7.57 -1.74 -8.15
CA TYR A 321 -7.60 -1.92 -6.70
C TYR A 321 -6.24 -1.58 -6.08
N THR A 322 -6.08 -1.71 -4.76
CA THR A 322 -4.82 -1.38 -4.05
C THR A 322 -4.27 0.03 -4.34
N LEU A 323 -5.11 1.05 -4.22
CA LEU A 323 -4.69 2.43 -4.45
C LEU A 323 -3.83 2.96 -3.28
N TYR A 324 -2.58 3.33 -3.52
CA TYR A 324 -1.66 3.83 -2.49
C TYR A 324 -1.12 5.22 -2.81
N PRO A 325 -1.06 6.15 -1.83
CA PRO A 325 -0.41 7.44 -1.98
C PRO A 325 1.12 7.32 -1.83
N HIS A 326 1.85 8.21 -2.50
CA HIS A 326 3.31 8.32 -2.45
C HIS A 326 3.68 9.60 -1.70
N GLU A 327 3.67 9.55 -0.37
CA GLU A 327 3.85 10.73 0.49
C GLU A 327 5.17 11.48 0.29
N LYS A 328 6.25 10.81 -0.11
CA LYS A 328 7.54 11.47 -0.41
C LYS A 328 7.61 12.06 -1.82
N ASN A 329 6.65 11.72 -2.69
CA ASN A 329 6.57 12.19 -4.07
C ASN A 329 5.31 13.05 -4.29
N CYS A 330 4.92 13.82 -3.28
CA CYS A 330 3.86 14.82 -3.39
C CYS A 330 4.45 16.23 -3.58
N GLN A 331 3.71 17.11 -4.26
CA GLN A 331 4.02 18.54 -4.32
C GLN A 331 2.85 19.34 -3.75
N PRO A 332 2.77 19.50 -2.40
CA PRO A 332 1.62 20.11 -1.75
C PRO A 332 1.30 21.52 -2.26
N ALA A 333 2.33 22.30 -2.60
CA ALA A 333 2.17 23.67 -3.12
C ALA A 333 1.46 23.72 -4.50
N MET A 334 1.52 22.63 -5.25
CA MET A 334 0.87 22.48 -6.57
C MET A 334 -0.44 21.70 -6.49
N GLY A 335 -0.83 21.25 -5.28
CA GLY A 335 -1.96 20.35 -5.09
C GLY A 335 -1.74 18.96 -5.67
N GLU A 336 -0.49 18.48 -5.73
CA GLU A 336 -0.16 17.22 -6.43
C GLU A 336 0.11 16.07 -5.45
N MET A 337 -0.53 14.92 -5.69
CA MET A 337 -0.28 13.65 -4.99
C MET A 337 -0.05 12.53 -6.00
N ARG A 338 1.11 11.90 -5.93
CA ARG A 338 1.37 10.68 -6.70
C ARG A 338 0.68 9.50 -6.04
N ILE A 339 0.07 8.65 -6.86
CA ILE A 339 -0.59 7.42 -6.43
C ILE A 339 -0.11 6.23 -7.28
N SER A 340 -0.22 5.02 -6.73
CA SER A 340 -0.17 3.77 -7.49
C SER A 340 -1.44 2.95 -7.29
N TRP A 341 -1.75 2.07 -8.23
CA TRP A 341 -2.79 1.04 -8.09
C TRP A 341 -2.44 -0.20 -8.92
N SER A 342 -3.18 -1.29 -8.71
CA SER A 342 -3.07 -2.52 -9.49
C SER A 342 -4.20 -2.64 -10.50
N ASP A 343 -3.86 -3.00 -11.74
CA ASP A 343 -4.81 -3.31 -12.81
C ASP A 343 -4.84 -4.84 -13.04
N ASP A 344 -5.94 -5.51 -12.69
CA ASP A 344 -6.10 -6.98 -12.63
C ASP A 344 -6.27 -7.67 -14.01
N LYS A 345 -5.78 -7.04 -15.07
CA LYS A 345 -6.02 -7.55 -16.43
C LYS A 345 -5.15 -8.76 -16.79
N GLN A 346 -3.96 -8.83 -16.22
CA GLN A 346 -3.03 -9.95 -16.42
C GLN A 346 -2.91 -10.75 -15.14
N MET A 347 -2.61 -12.04 -15.26
CA MET A 347 -2.30 -12.90 -14.12
C MET A 347 -1.22 -12.23 -13.26
N GLY A 348 -1.60 -11.81 -12.05
CA GLY A 348 -0.75 -11.09 -11.12
C GLY A 348 -0.81 -9.56 -11.16
N GLY A 349 -1.58 -8.93 -12.04
CA GLY A 349 -1.75 -7.48 -12.05
C GLY A 349 -0.64 -6.68 -12.74
N MET A 350 -0.92 -5.39 -12.97
CA MET A 350 0.05 -4.36 -13.35
C MET A 350 0.00 -3.22 -12.34
N VAL A 351 1.13 -2.88 -11.73
CA VAL A 351 1.22 -1.69 -10.87
C VAL A 351 1.41 -0.45 -11.73
N ILE A 352 0.41 0.43 -11.75
CA ILE A 352 0.40 1.67 -12.50
C ILE A 352 0.61 2.85 -11.55
N GLN A 353 1.30 3.90 -12.00
CA GLN A 353 1.35 5.18 -11.28
C GLN A 353 0.68 6.31 -12.05
N ALA A 354 0.12 7.25 -11.30
CA ALA A 354 -0.37 8.53 -11.80
C ALA A 354 -0.11 9.66 -10.80
N MET A 355 -0.25 10.89 -11.28
CA MET A 355 -0.37 12.08 -10.45
C MET A 355 -1.84 12.52 -10.40
N LEU A 356 -2.35 12.76 -9.19
CA LEU A 356 -3.59 13.49 -8.99
C LEU A 356 -3.26 14.97 -8.77
N GLN A 357 -3.93 15.85 -9.50
CA GLN A 357 -3.88 17.29 -9.25
C GLN A 357 -5.20 17.78 -8.65
N PHE A 358 -5.13 18.35 -7.46
CA PHE A 358 -6.29 18.87 -6.72
C PHE A 358 -6.50 20.37 -6.95
N ALA A 359 -7.75 20.81 -6.82
CA ALA A 359 -8.03 22.22 -6.61
C ALA A 359 -7.68 22.65 -5.19
N MET A 360 -7.02 23.79 -5.10
CA MET A 360 -6.51 24.38 -3.89
C MET A 360 -7.30 25.67 -3.57
N GLU A 361 -7.44 26.00 -2.29
CA GLU A 361 -8.16 27.20 -1.83
C GLU A 361 -7.48 28.48 -2.31
N GLY A 362 -8.27 29.49 -2.71
CA GLY A 362 -7.71 30.73 -3.25
C GLY A 362 -7.16 30.63 -4.67
N GLU A 363 -7.31 29.49 -5.35
CA GLU A 363 -7.26 29.45 -6.82
C GLU A 363 -8.57 30.02 -7.37
N ASP A 364 -8.49 31.14 -8.08
CA ASP A 364 -9.64 31.77 -8.74
C ASP A 364 -10.30 30.78 -9.72
N GLU A 365 -11.63 30.63 -9.63
CA GLU A 365 -12.45 29.79 -10.52
C GLU A 365 -12.60 30.36 -11.95
N ASN A 366 -11.68 31.20 -12.40
CA ASN A 366 -11.74 31.93 -13.68
C ASN A 366 -11.25 31.14 -14.90
N ILE A 367 -11.28 29.81 -14.86
CA ILE A 367 -11.09 28.97 -16.06
C ILE A 367 -12.37 28.19 -16.34
N GLY A 368 -13.47 28.94 -16.45
CA GLY A 368 -14.79 28.43 -16.75
C GLY A 368 -15.45 29.18 -17.91
N GLN A 369 -14.71 29.51 -18.98
CA GLN A 369 -15.28 29.91 -20.28
C GLN A 369 -14.22 29.91 -21.38
N ASN A 370 -13.82 28.73 -21.86
CA ASN A 370 -13.32 28.54 -23.23
C ASN A 370 -13.30 27.05 -23.60
N ILE A 371 -14.47 26.40 -23.52
CA ILE A 371 -14.70 25.18 -24.30
C ILE A 371 -15.06 25.65 -25.71
N GLY A 372 -14.04 25.78 -26.56
CA GLY A 372 -14.23 26.30 -27.90
C GLY A 372 -12.95 26.43 -28.70
N THR A 373 -12.09 25.41 -28.73
CA THR A 373 -11.36 24.96 -29.94
C THR A 373 -10.36 23.86 -29.59
N VAL A 374 -10.48 22.73 -30.29
CA VAL A 374 -9.45 21.71 -30.39
C VAL A 374 -8.21 22.35 -31.02
N ARG A 375 -7.23 22.73 -30.21
CA ARG A 375 -5.86 22.95 -30.70
C ARG A 375 -5.19 21.58 -30.79
N LYS A 376 -5.07 21.07 -32.01
CA LYS A 376 -4.08 20.04 -32.35
C LYS A 376 -2.69 20.62 -32.03
N SER A 377 -2.07 20.22 -30.92
CA SER A 377 -0.64 20.40 -30.73
C SER A 377 0.07 19.26 -31.48
N SER A 378 0.55 19.59 -32.67
CA SER A 378 1.61 18.85 -33.35
C SER A 378 2.89 18.96 -32.51
N GLY A 379 3.32 17.86 -31.92
CA GLY A 379 4.57 17.78 -31.17
C GLY A 379 4.73 16.39 -30.58
N SER A 380 4.92 15.39 -31.44
CA SER A 380 5.07 14.00 -31.04
C SER A 380 6.37 13.81 -30.27
N TRP A 381 6.28 13.14 -29.12
CA TRP A 381 7.43 12.65 -28.32
C TRP A 381 8.37 11.73 -29.13
N LYS A 382 7.95 11.28 -30.33
CA LYS A 382 8.80 10.53 -31.28
C LYS A 382 9.96 11.34 -31.85
N ASP A 383 9.95 12.67 -31.76
CA ASP A 383 11.00 13.52 -32.33
C ASP A 383 12.19 13.77 -31.38
N LYS A 384 12.11 13.35 -30.11
CA LYS A 384 13.25 13.40 -29.17
C LYS A 384 14.07 12.09 -29.10
N ALA A 385 13.61 11.02 -29.74
CA ALA A 385 14.31 9.73 -29.81
C ALA A 385 15.21 9.56 -31.06
N LYS A 386 15.22 10.52 -31.99
CA LYS A 386 16.10 10.51 -33.18
C LYS A 386 17.43 11.24 -33.01
N GLY A 387 17.59 12.01 -31.93
CA GLY A 387 18.82 12.77 -31.67
C GLY A 387 19.99 11.96 -31.10
N PHE A 388 19.75 10.72 -30.66
CA PHE A 388 20.76 9.89 -29.98
C PHE A 388 21.36 8.79 -30.86
N LEU A 389 20.90 8.65 -32.11
CA LEU A 389 21.38 7.63 -33.06
C LEU A 389 22.24 8.20 -34.20
N ASN A 390 22.54 9.51 -34.19
CA ASN A 390 23.41 10.16 -35.18
C ASN A 390 24.73 10.70 -34.57
N SER A 391 25.12 10.27 -33.37
CA SER A 391 26.42 10.59 -32.76
C SER A 391 27.36 9.39 -32.60
N LEU A 392 27.01 8.25 -33.22
CA LEU A 392 27.89 7.07 -33.33
C LEU A 392 27.82 6.50 -34.76
N SER A 393 28.32 7.28 -35.72
CA SER A 393 28.88 6.82 -37.00
C SER A 393 29.56 7.99 -37.71
#